data_AF-A7SIL6-F1
#
_entry.id   AF-A7SIL6-F1
#
_cell.length_a   1.000
_cell.length_b   1.000
_cell.length_c   1.000
_cell.angle_alpha   90.00
_cell.angle_beta   90.00
_cell.angle_gamma   90.00
#
_symmetry.space_group_name_H-M   'P 1'
#
loop_
_entity.id
_entity.type
_entity.pdbx_description
1 polymer ?
#
loop_
_entity_poly.entity_id
_entity_poly.type
_entity_poly.pdbx_seq_one_letter_code
_entity_poly.pdbx_strand_id
1 'polypeptide(L)'
;MSGNFFNGRLNVFVHGEDGYLHHIWQTTCDKVPNPWGWCTWSWWYKIGNPIPETTPSANSLSIGANIHQGIEVYCIHSLVKEGGLWHLWELERGADWSSWQYVGQPQSGPMATHASIVNDEKGWWAAYAIGGKDEVELIVQNRSMSLSASKVSYGKPVTVSWSVPQDEATEMDWIGVYPSGKDNSFYVDFYYIGGGQNPTKGARPKGTLTFRSFLPKGEYEYRYLVNKRFFDAMRVPLTVTKGSQDKEWVQVYHGIAIGLGKENVSFDKCVEDGNQTVETFKAAFEAFDNRQVWRGMQLVGQALMDIYKAFEACEETEIAKELEKLATDFIKCTESDCVNFAIDTVEELLILFENIYEIYGDIKGASNTFKVDAYEQGGFCIGRVIAVCMSLPVPH
;
A
#
# COMPACT_ATOMS: atom_id res chain seq x y z
N MET A 1 -23.80 21.87 16.70
CA MET A 1 -22.45 21.96 16.14
C MET A 1 -21.62 20.85 16.73
N SER A 2 -21.04 20.03 15.88
CA SER A 2 -20.01 19.07 16.25
C SER A 2 -18.76 19.41 15.44
N GLY A 3 -17.59 19.29 16.08
CA GLY A 3 -16.33 19.74 15.51
C GLY A 3 -15.23 18.74 15.79
N ASN A 4 -14.30 18.62 14.85
CA ASN A 4 -13.15 17.73 14.99
C ASN A 4 -11.88 18.44 14.48
N PHE A 5 -10.74 18.07 15.05
CA PHE A 5 -9.42 18.50 14.61
C PHE A 5 -8.90 17.53 13.56
N PHE A 6 -8.95 17.93 12.30
CA PHE A 6 -8.39 17.16 11.19
C PHE A 6 -7.20 17.88 10.60
N ASN A 7 -6.05 17.19 10.54
CA ASN A 7 -4.79 17.74 10.01
C ASN A 7 -4.39 19.10 10.64
N GLY A 8 -4.69 19.28 11.93
CA GLY A 8 -4.39 20.52 12.66
C GLY A 8 -5.35 21.69 12.40
N ARG A 9 -6.50 21.45 11.76
CA ARG A 9 -7.54 22.46 11.48
C ARG A 9 -8.88 22.02 12.03
N LEU A 10 -9.61 22.96 12.62
CA LEU A 10 -10.99 22.74 13.05
C LEU A 10 -11.92 22.71 11.84
N ASN A 11 -12.73 21.66 11.75
CA ASN A 11 -13.89 21.57 10.86
C ASN A 11 -15.15 21.55 11.70
N VAL A 12 -16.16 22.33 11.31
CA VAL A 12 -17.46 22.42 12.00
C VAL A 12 -18.56 21.99 11.06
N PHE A 13 -19.43 21.11 11.53
CA PHE A 13 -20.54 20.55 10.77
C PHE A 13 -21.88 20.92 11.42
N VAL A 14 -22.88 21.27 10.58
CA VAL A 14 -24.23 21.66 11.01
C VAL A 14 -25.30 21.10 10.09
N HIS A 15 -26.44 20.75 10.68
CA HIS A 15 -27.66 20.49 9.94
C HIS A 15 -28.31 21.83 9.56
N GLY A 16 -28.44 22.10 8.27
CA GLY A 16 -29.09 23.31 7.75
C GLY A 16 -30.61 23.17 7.71
N GLU A 17 -31.31 24.31 7.77
CA GLU A 17 -32.78 24.36 7.61
C GLU A 17 -33.26 23.91 6.22
N ASP A 18 -32.36 23.91 5.24
CA ASP A 18 -32.57 23.37 3.90
C ASP A 18 -32.55 21.83 3.84
N GLY A 19 -32.31 21.16 4.98
CA GLY A 19 -32.25 19.71 5.09
C GLY A 19 -30.92 19.11 4.64
N TYR A 20 -29.89 19.92 4.43
CA TYR A 20 -28.55 19.45 4.04
C TYR A 20 -27.53 19.60 5.16
N LEU A 21 -26.44 18.86 5.04
CA LEU A 21 -25.27 19.06 5.88
C LEU A 21 -24.46 20.23 5.33
N HIS A 22 -24.10 21.16 6.20
CA HIS A 22 -23.17 22.24 5.87
C HIS A 22 -21.92 22.13 6.73
N HIS A 23 -20.78 22.49 6.15
CA HIS A 23 -19.54 22.61 6.90
C HIS A 23 -18.77 23.88 6.60
N ILE A 24 -17.90 24.23 7.55
CA ILE A 24 -16.94 25.32 7.46
C ILE A 24 -15.65 24.85 8.15
N TRP A 25 -14.50 25.31 7.67
CA TRP A 25 -13.21 24.86 8.19
C TRP A 25 -12.17 25.97 8.26
N GLN A 26 -11.20 25.80 9.15
CA GLN A 26 -10.07 26.71 9.24
C GLN A 26 -9.16 26.57 8.02
N THR A 27 -8.78 27.69 7.40
CA THR A 27 -7.93 27.72 6.20
C THR A 27 -6.49 28.10 6.54
N THR A 28 -6.27 29.23 7.19
CA THR A 28 -4.95 29.70 7.58
C THR A 28 -4.98 30.05 9.06
N CYS A 29 -4.16 29.38 9.86
CA CYS A 29 -3.96 29.73 11.26
C CYS A 29 -2.61 30.42 11.41
N ASP A 30 -2.58 31.53 12.15
CA ASP A 30 -1.32 32.15 12.53
C ASP A 30 -0.48 31.15 13.35
N LYS A 31 0.74 30.88 12.89
CA LYS A 31 1.70 29.97 13.55
C LYS A 31 2.64 30.72 14.48
N VAL A 32 2.56 32.05 14.54
CA VAL A 32 3.36 32.86 15.46
C VAL A 32 2.74 32.77 16.86
N PRO A 33 3.50 32.38 17.90
CA PRO A 33 3.01 32.40 19.27
C PRO A 33 2.67 33.84 19.65
N ASN A 34 1.38 34.18 19.62
CA ASN A 34 0.90 35.48 20.01
C ASN A 34 -0.43 35.34 20.77
N PRO A 35 -0.76 36.28 21.68
CA PRO A 35 -1.95 36.20 22.52
C PRO A 35 -3.27 36.34 21.73
N TRP A 36 -3.19 36.59 20.42
CA TRP A 36 -4.30 36.82 19.51
C TRP A 36 -4.27 35.84 18.33
N GLY A 37 -3.70 34.64 18.43
CA GLY A 37 -3.63 33.74 17.28
C GLY A 37 -5.01 33.52 16.67
N TRP A 38 -5.25 34.02 15.45
CA TRP A 38 -6.52 33.85 14.73
C TRP A 38 -6.34 32.84 13.60
N CYS A 39 -7.38 32.05 13.35
CA CYS A 39 -7.52 31.31 12.11
C CYS A 39 -8.54 31.99 11.20
N THR A 40 -8.22 32.14 9.92
CA THR A 40 -9.22 32.42 8.89
C THR A 40 -10.06 31.17 8.64
N TRP A 41 -11.32 31.37 8.24
CA TRP A 41 -12.27 30.31 7.96
C TRP A 41 -12.66 30.32 6.48
N SER A 42 -13.09 29.17 5.97
CA SER A 42 -13.74 29.06 4.66
C SER A 42 -15.15 29.68 4.68
N TRP A 43 -15.87 29.54 3.58
CA TRP A 43 -17.32 29.77 3.56
C TRP A 43 -18.07 28.51 4.04
N TRP A 44 -19.37 28.66 4.32
CA TRP A 44 -20.23 27.48 4.52
C TRP A 44 -20.46 26.80 3.17
N TYR A 45 -20.14 25.51 3.10
CA TYR A 45 -20.39 24.67 1.93
C TYR A 45 -21.40 23.59 2.25
N LYS A 46 -22.31 23.37 1.31
CA LYS A 46 -23.28 22.26 1.33
C LYS A 46 -22.59 20.96 0.93
N ILE A 47 -22.79 19.90 1.70
CA ILE A 47 -22.20 18.59 1.48
C ILE A 47 -23.27 17.58 1.04
N GLY A 48 -22.96 16.81 0.00
CA GLY A 48 -23.70 15.60 -0.38
C GLY A 48 -25.18 15.82 -0.69
N ASN A 49 -25.97 14.78 -0.44
CA ASN A 49 -27.43 14.76 -0.60
C ASN A 49 -28.14 15.16 0.72
N PRO A 50 -29.47 15.37 0.72
CA PRO A 50 -30.21 15.72 1.93
C PRO A 50 -29.92 14.75 3.08
N ILE A 51 -29.78 15.28 4.29
CA ILE A 51 -29.62 14.47 5.49
C ILE A 51 -30.86 13.58 5.63
N PRO A 52 -30.69 12.27 5.90
CA PRO A 52 -31.83 11.42 6.26
C PRO A 52 -32.60 12.06 7.41
N GLU A 53 -33.93 12.10 7.34
CA GLU A 53 -34.73 12.77 8.38
C GLU A 53 -34.29 12.35 9.79
N THR A 54 -33.85 13.31 10.60
CA THR A 54 -33.31 13.03 11.93
C THR A 54 -34.34 13.38 13.00
N THR A 55 -34.24 12.75 14.17
CA THR A 55 -35.11 13.15 15.29
C THR A 55 -34.85 14.63 15.63
N PRO A 56 -35.89 15.43 15.97
CA PRO A 56 -35.76 16.88 16.16
C PRO A 56 -34.86 17.35 17.33
N SER A 57 -34.05 16.48 17.95
CA SER A 57 -33.22 16.83 19.09
C SER A 57 -31.80 17.27 18.70
N ALA A 58 -31.58 18.57 18.87
CA ALA A 58 -30.39 19.39 19.08
C ALA A 58 -29.00 19.11 18.46
N ASN A 59 -28.54 17.89 18.14
CA ASN A 59 -27.27 17.63 17.41
C ASN A 59 -27.12 16.14 17.05
N SER A 60 -27.72 15.69 15.95
CA SER A 60 -27.66 14.28 15.50
C SER A 60 -26.31 13.83 14.93
N LEU A 61 -25.30 14.72 14.86
CA LEU A 61 -24.08 14.49 14.11
C LEU A 61 -22.91 14.07 14.99
N SER A 62 -22.34 12.92 14.67
CA SER A 62 -21.07 12.43 15.21
C SER A 62 -20.01 12.52 14.13
N ILE A 63 -18.77 12.85 14.47
CA ILE A 63 -17.68 12.94 13.50
C ILE A 63 -16.58 11.95 13.91
N GLY A 64 -16.11 11.18 12.95
CA GLY A 64 -14.98 10.27 13.06
C GLY A 64 -14.05 10.42 11.86
N ALA A 65 -13.04 9.56 11.83
CA ALA A 65 -12.13 9.43 10.71
C ALA A 65 -12.14 7.98 10.23
N ASN A 66 -12.07 7.76 8.91
CA ASN A 66 -11.69 6.45 8.40
C ASN A 66 -10.20 6.17 8.65
N ILE A 67 -9.78 4.93 8.37
CA ILE A 67 -8.42 4.44 8.51
C ILE A 67 -7.42 5.24 7.66
N HIS A 68 -7.91 5.94 6.62
CA HIS A 68 -7.16 6.81 5.74
C HIS A 68 -7.07 8.27 6.23
N GLN A 69 -7.67 8.55 7.39
CA GLN A 69 -7.78 9.88 8.03
C GLN A 69 -8.65 10.87 7.26
N GLY A 70 -9.50 10.40 6.35
CA GLY A 70 -10.58 11.16 5.75
C GLY A 70 -11.70 11.39 6.75
N ILE A 71 -12.39 12.52 6.63
CA ILE A 71 -13.47 12.88 7.56
C ILE A 71 -14.70 12.05 7.27
N GLU A 72 -15.31 11.51 8.32
CA GLU A 72 -16.63 10.87 8.26
C GLU A 72 -17.61 11.53 9.21
N VAL A 73 -18.83 11.73 8.73
CA VAL A 73 -19.94 12.29 9.50
C VAL A 73 -21.04 11.26 9.58
N TYR A 74 -21.53 11.04 10.79
CA TYR A 74 -22.53 10.03 11.11
C TYR A 74 -23.77 10.69 11.68
N CYS A 75 -24.93 10.13 11.37
CA CYS A 75 -26.19 10.52 11.98
C CYS A 75 -27.09 9.33 12.25
N ILE A 76 -28.17 9.56 13.00
CA ILE A 76 -29.19 8.58 13.31
C ILE A 76 -30.49 9.00 12.63
N HIS A 77 -31.05 8.09 11.83
CA HIS A 77 -32.25 8.36 11.03
C HIS A 77 -33.51 7.97 11.81
N SER A 78 -34.57 8.78 11.70
CA SER A 78 -35.79 8.61 12.49
C SER A 78 -36.93 7.86 11.80
N LEU A 79 -36.89 7.59 10.48
CA LEU A 79 -38.09 7.11 9.74
C LEU A 79 -37.92 5.82 8.93
N VAL A 80 -36.99 5.74 7.98
CA VAL A 80 -36.95 4.62 7.00
C VAL A 80 -36.23 3.39 7.57
N LYS A 81 -35.45 3.57 8.65
CA LYS A 81 -34.76 2.55 9.44
C LYS A 81 -34.59 3.12 10.86
N GLU A 82 -35.70 3.16 11.61
CA GLU A 82 -35.82 3.80 12.92
C GLU A 82 -34.57 3.58 13.77
N GLY A 83 -33.90 4.66 14.18
CA GLY A 83 -32.74 4.58 15.07
C GLY A 83 -31.50 3.91 14.49
N GLY A 84 -31.39 3.75 13.17
CA GLY A 84 -30.22 3.17 12.52
C GLY A 84 -29.12 4.19 12.18
N LEU A 85 -27.88 3.73 12.10
CA LEU A 85 -26.70 4.54 11.84
C LEU A 85 -26.50 4.75 10.34
N TRP A 86 -26.31 6.01 9.97
CA TRP A 86 -25.95 6.45 8.62
C TRP A 86 -24.65 7.22 8.66
N HIS A 87 -23.91 7.19 7.57
CA HIS A 87 -22.70 7.99 7.41
C HIS A 87 -22.58 8.58 6.01
N LEU A 88 -21.78 9.62 5.90
CA LEU A 88 -21.14 10.06 4.67
C LEU A 88 -19.66 10.32 4.98
N TRP A 89 -18.83 10.28 3.95
CA TRP A 89 -17.40 10.49 4.10
C TRP A 89 -16.84 11.31 2.95
N GLU A 90 -15.68 11.89 3.21
CA GLU A 90 -14.89 12.61 2.24
C GLU A 90 -14.22 11.64 1.27
N LEU A 91 -14.46 11.81 -0.04
CA LEU A 91 -13.87 10.95 -1.09
C LEU A 91 -12.42 11.33 -1.37
N GLU A 92 -12.15 12.63 -1.36
CA GLU A 92 -10.83 13.21 -1.56
C GLU A 92 -10.66 14.39 -0.61
N ARG A 93 -9.46 14.57 -0.05
CA ARG A 93 -9.19 15.59 0.96
C ARG A 93 -9.54 17.00 0.44
N GLY A 94 -10.48 17.65 1.12
CA GLY A 94 -10.95 19.00 0.84
C GLY A 94 -11.83 19.11 -0.41
N ALA A 95 -12.33 18.00 -0.94
CA ALA A 95 -13.06 17.97 -2.20
C ALA A 95 -14.43 17.29 -2.04
N ASP A 96 -14.77 16.35 -2.93
CA ASP A 96 -16.09 15.74 -3.01
C ASP A 96 -16.38 14.79 -1.84
N TRP A 97 -17.66 14.61 -1.56
CA TRP A 97 -18.18 13.75 -0.50
C TRP A 97 -19.09 12.68 -1.08
N SER A 98 -19.18 11.56 -0.37
CA SER A 98 -20.12 10.50 -0.69
C SER A 98 -21.57 10.94 -0.45
N SER A 99 -22.52 10.12 -0.93
CA SER A 99 -23.90 10.21 -0.49
C SER A 99 -24.08 9.48 0.84
N TRP A 100 -25.09 9.89 1.62
CA TRP A 100 -25.46 9.19 2.85
C TRP A 100 -25.73 7.71 2.59
N GLN A 101 -25.02 6.85 3.33
CA GLN A 101 -25.13 5.41 3.28
C GLN A 101 -25.59 4.86 4.63
N TYR A 102 -26.48 3.86 4.57
CA TYR A 102 -26.87 3.13 5.77
C TYR A 102 -25.78 2.15 6.17
N VAL A 103 -25.34 2.23 7.42
CA VAL A 103 -24.37 1.30 8.00
C VAL A 103 -25.09 0.08 8.58
N GLY A 104 -26.03 0.32 9.49
CA GLY A 104 -26.59 -0.74 10.32
C GLY A 104 -27.25 -0.20 11.59
N GLN A 105 -27.73 -1.11 12.42
CA GLN A 105 -28.29 -0.82 13.74
C GLN A 105 -27.94 -1.96 14.70
N PRO A 106 -28.01 -1.74 16.03
CA PRO A 106 -27.80 -2.79 17.01
C PRO A 106 -28.79 -3.96 16.86
N GLN A 107 -28.41 -5.14 17.36
CA GLN A 107 -29.30 -6.32 17.30
C GLN A 107 -30.53 -6.16 18.19
N SER A 108 -30.42 -5.38 19.27
CA SER A 108 -31.52 -5.09 20.18
C SER A 108 -32.63 -4.23 19.57
N GLY A 109 -32.37 -3.58 18.42
CA GLY A 109 -33.31 -2.71 17.73
C GLY A 109 -32.76 -1.29 17.53
N PRO A 110 -33.63 -0.27 17.41
CA PRO A 110 -33.25 1.11 17.14
C PRO A 110 -32.33 1.67 18.23
N MET A 111 -31.35 2.50 17.85
CA MET A 111 -30.57 3.27 18.81
C MET A 111 -31.43 4.34 19.48
N ALA A 112 -31.25 4.48 20.79
CA ALA A 112 -31.92 5.47 21.62
C ALA A 112 -31.08 6.74 21.88
N THR A 113 -29.78 6.71 21.55
CA THR A 113 -28.84 7.82 21.78
C THR A 113 -27.98 8.13 20.57
N HIS A 114 -27.32 9.29 20.57
CA HIS A 114 -26.19 9.58 19.67
C HIS A 114 -25.12 8.49 19.72
N ALA A 115 -24.45 8.30 18.59
CA ALA A 115 -23.33 7.37 18.48
C ALA A 115 -22.02 8.05 18.89
N SER A 116 -21.21 7.36 19.68
CA SER A 116 -19.81 7.74 19.91
C SER A 116 -18.93 6.99 18.91
N ILE A 117 -18.19 7.73 18.08
CA ILE A 117 -17.30 7.15 17.06
C ILE A 117 -15.87 7.12 17.60
N VAL A 118 -15.24 5.96 17.56
CA VAL A 118 -13.85 5.76 18.01
C VAL A 118 -13.12 4.86 17.03
N ASN A 119 -11.83 5.07 16.83
CA ASN A 119 -11.00 4.18 16.03
C ASN A 119 -10.35 3.12 16.93
N ASP A 120 -10.30 1.87 16.46
CA ASP A 120 -9.54 0.80 17.12
C ASP A 120 -8.02 1.00 16.94
N GLU A 121 -7.21 0.13 17.55
CA GLU A 121 -5.74 0.17 17.42
C GLU A 121 -5.24 -0.02 15.98
N LYS A 122 -6.10 -0.57 15.12
CA LYS A 122 -5.87 -0.78 13.69
C LYS A 122 -6.47 0.36 12.86
N GLY A 123 -6.94 1.42 13.48
CA GLY A 123 -7.43 2.63 12.83
C GLY A 123 -8.83 2.51 12.23
N TRP A 124 -9.52 1.37 12.38
CA TRP A 124 -10.88 1.22 11.90
C TRP A 124 -11.87 1.89 12.83
N TRP A 125 -12.85 2.60 12.29
CA TRP A 125 -13.86 3.22 13.14
C TRP A 125 -14.85 2.18 13.68
N ALA A 126 -15.39 2.49 14.86
CA ALA A 126 -16.43 1.76 15.56
C ALA A 126 -17.41 2.76 16.17
N ALA A 127 -18.71 2.46 16.07
CA ALA A 127 -19.75 3.26 16.68
C ALA A 127 -20.32 2.56 17.90
N TYR A 128 -20.41 3.29 19.01
CA TYR A 128 -21.04 2.84 20.26
C TYR A 128 -22.29 3.68 20.53
N ALA A 129 -23.41 3.03 20.78
CA ALA A 129 -24.66 3.71 21.12
C ALA A 129 -25.48 2.87 22.10
N ILE A 130 -26.44 3.49 22.79
CA ILE A 130 -27.40 2.75 23.61
C ILE A 130 -28.50 2.22 22.67
N GLY A 131 -28.67 0.91 22.63
CA GLY A 131 -29.73 0.28 21.83
C GLY A 131 -31.05 0.14 22.57
N GLY A 132 -32.00 -0.60 21.99
CA GLY A 132 -33.38 -0.71 22.46
C GLY A 132 -33.58 -1.43 23.81
N LYS A 133 -32.51 -1.92 24.42
CA LYS A 133 -32.50 -2.57 25.75
C LYS A 133 -31.76 -1.76 26.81
N ASP A 134 -31.47 -0.49 26.54
CA ASP A 134 -30.71 0.40 27.43
C ASP A 134 -29.26 -0.08 27.72
N GLU A 135 -28.69 -0.87 26.80
CA GLU A 135 -27.31 -1.36 26.86
C GLU A 135 -26.43 -0.69 25.81
N VAL A 136 -25.13 -0.53 26.11
CA VAL A 136 -24.14 -0.04 25.13
C VAL A 136 -23.85 -1.13 24.12
N GLU A 137 -24.10 -0.85 22.85
CA GLU A 137 -23.91 -1.79 21.74
C GLU A 137 -22.95 -1.23 20.69
N LEU A 138 -22.25 -2.16 20.04
CA LEU A 138 -21.23 -1.90 19.04
C LEU A 138 -21.80 -2.05 17.62
N ILE A 139 -21.54 -1.08 16.76
CA ILE A 139 -21.81 -1.12 15.33
C ILE A 139 -20.48 -0.94 14.61
N VAL A 140 -20.14 -1.93 13.79
CA VAL A 140 -18.95 -1.95 12.94
C VAL A 140 -19.33 -2.42 11.55
N GLN A 141 -18.54 -2.06 10.55
CA GLN A 141 -18.70 -2.60 9.22
C GLN A 141 -17.94 -3.92 9.04
N ASN A 142 -18.47 -4.78 8.17
CA ASN A 142 -17.85 -6.06 7.87
C ASN A 142 -16.56 -5.88 7.09
N ARG A 143 -15.50 -6.52 7.57
CA ARG A 143 -14.20 -6.61 6.90
C ARG A 143 -13.67 -8.04 6.95
N SER A 144 -12.99 -8.47 5.90
CA SER A 144 -12.38 -9.80 5.84
C SER A 144 -11.17 -9.84 4.92
N MET A 145 -10.25 -10.74 5.25
CA MET A 145 -9.10 -11.09 4.44
C MET A 145 -8.84 -12.58 4.59
N SER A 146 -8.55 -13.29 3.51
CA SER A 146 -8.26 -14.72 3.53
C SER A 146 -7.24 -15.11 2.45
N LEU A 147 -6.60 -16.26 2.65
CA LEU A 147 -5.69 -16.86 1.69
C LEU A 147 -6.31 -18.11 1.08
N SER A 148 -5.96 -18.43 -0.16
CA SER A 148 -6.37 -19.67 -0.84
C SER A 148 -5.89 -20.93 -0.11
N ALA A 149 -4.79 -20.83 0.63
CA ALA A 149 -4.30 -21.86 1.54
C ALA A 149 -3.56 -21.23 2.72
N SER A 150 -3.67 -21.83 3.91
CA SER A 150 -2.89 -21.45 5.10
C SER A 150 -1.51 -22.12 5.14
N LYS A 151 -1.27 -23.11 4.27
CA LYS A 151 0.00 -23.82 4.14
C LYS A 151 0.33 -24.07 2.68
N VAL A 152 1.55 -23.74 2.26
CA VAL A 152 2.03 -23.99 0.90
C VAL A 152 3.44 -24.60 0.89
N SER A 153 3.82 -25.18 -0.24
CA SER A 153 5.21 -25.52 -0.54
C SER A 153 5.85 -24.40 -1.36
N TYR A 154 7.18 -24.35 -1.38
CA TYR A 154 7.96 -23.46 -2.24
C TYR A 154 7.41 -23.31 -3.67
N GLY A 155 7.38 -22.08 -4.17
CA GLY A 155 6.99 -21.75 -5.55
C GLY A 155 5.49 -21.91 -5.86
N LYS A 156 4.68 -22.39 -4.91
CA LYS A 156 3.22 -22.46 -5.11
C LYS A 156 2.61 -21.08 -4.90
N PRO A 157 1.81 -20.57 -5.86
CA PRO A 157 1.21 -19.25 -5.74
C PRO A 157 0.19 -19.23 -4.61
N VAL A 158 0.07 -18.07 -3.96
CA VAL A 158 -0.90 -17.80 -2.89
C VAL A 158 -1.81 -16.67 -3.35
N THR A 159 -3.12 -16.95 -3.42
CA THR A 159 -4.11 -15.93 -3.72
C THR A 159 -4.66 -15.37 -2.41
N VAL A 160 -4.58 -14.07 -2.25
CA VAL A 160 -5.22 -13.34 -1.16
C VAL A 160 -6.51 -12.72 -1.67
N SER A 161 -7.58 -12.83 -0.88
CA SER A 161 -8.88 -12.21 -1.12
C SER A 161 -9.18 -11.25 0.02
N TRP A 162 -9.69 -10.06 -0.28
CA TRP A 162 -10.11 -9.09 0.74
C TRP A 162 -11.49 -8.53 0.44
N SER A 163 -12.15 -8.07 1.50
CA SER A 163 -13.33 -7.24 1.47
C SER A 163 -13.25 -6.25 2.62
N VAL A 164 -13.17 -4.96 2.30
CA VAL A 164 -13.25 -3.84 3.24
C VAL A 164 -14.44 -2.96 2.88
N PRO A 165 -14.91 -2.11 3.79
CA PRO A 165 -15.90 -1.08 3.48
C PRO A 165 -15.41 -0.11 2.40
N GLN A 166 -16.34 0.51 1.66
CA GLN A 166 -16.00 1.42 0.54
C GLN A 166 -15.34 2.72 1.03
N ASP A 167 -15.76 3.18 2.20
CA ASP A 167 -15.30 4.35 2.93
C ASP A 167 -13.92 4.14 3.59
N GLU A 168 -13.53 2.87 3.72
CA GLU A 168 -12.27 2.42 4.29
C GLU A 168 -11.37 1.78 3.21
N ALA A 169 -11.48 2.24 1.96
CA ALA A 169 -10.65 1.79 0.84
C ALA A 169 -10.11 2.97 0.03
N THR A 170 -8.83 2.92 -0.33
CA THR A 170 -8.21 3.84 -1.31
C THR A 170 -7.40 3.08 -2.33
N GLU A 171 -7.14 3.68 -3.49
CA GLU A 171 -6.23 3.12 -4.49
C GLU A 171 -4.78 2.94 -4.01
N MET A 172 -4.41 3.67 -2.96
CA MET A 172 -3.08 3.66 -2.35
C MET A 172 -2.92 2.53 -1.33
N ASP A 173 -3.95 1.72 -1.10
CA ASP A 173 -3.86 0.55 -0.25
C ASP A 173 -3.12 -0.58 -0.96
N TRP A 174 -2.47 -1.42 -0.18
CA TRP A 174 -1.57 -2.43 -0.71
C TRP A 174 -1.51 -3.64 0.21
N ILE A 175 -1.13 -4.78 -0.37
CA ILE A 175 -0.91 -6.02 0.35
C ILE A 175 0.56 -6.38 0.23
N GLY A 176 1.20 -6.67 1.36
CA GLY A 176 2.57 -7.16 1.42
C GLY A 176 2.67 -8.53 2.05
N VAL A 177 3.76 -9.23 1.76
CA VAL A 177 4.15 -10.50 2.38
C VAL A 177 5.31 -10.26 3.34
N TYR A 178 5.23 -10.81 4.53
CA TYR A 178 6.15 -10.53 5.63
C TYR A 178 6.58 -11.83 6.30
N PRO A 179 7.86 -12.03 6.63
CA PRO A 179 8.23 -13.01 7.65
C PRO A 179 7.52 -12.69 8.96
N SER A 180 6.96 -13.70 9.63
CA SER A 180 6.14 -13.49 10.83
C SER A 180 6.93 -12.77 11.93
N GLY A 181 6.28 -11.80 12.59
CA GLY A 181 6.88 -11.00 13.66
C GLY A 181 7.77 -9.84 13.21
N LYS A 182 8.08 -9.69 11.91
CA LYS A 182 8.81 -8.52 11.40
C LYS A 182 7.92 -7.27 11.32
N ASP A 183 8.53 -6.10 11.36
CA ASP A 183 7.81 -4.82 11.23
C ASP A 183 7.21 -4.63 9.82
N ASN A 184 6.26 -3.69 9.69
CA ASN A 184 5.56 -3.43 8.42
C ASN A 184 6.46 -2.83 7.33
N SER A 185 7.67 -2.41 7.67
CA SER A 185 8.65 -1.97 6.69
C SER A 185 9.43 -3.17 6.12
N PHE A 186 9.38 -4.35 6.73
CA PHE A 186 10.11 -5.55 6.31
C PHE A 186 9.24 -6.50 5.48
N TYR A 187 8.71 -6.04 4.35
CA TYR A 187 8.04 -6.94 3.38
C TYR A 187 9.07 -7.56 2.42
N VAL A 188 8.73 -8.73 1.89
CA VAL A 188 9.52 -9.50 0.91
C VAL A 188 8.90 -9.52 -0.49
N ASP A 189 7.63 -9.10 -0.60
CA ASP A 189 6.93 -8.83 -1.85
C ASP A 189 5.72 -7.93 -1.55
N PHE A 190 5.21 -7.20 -2.54
CA PHE A 190 4.03 -6.38 -2.41
C PHE A 190 3.30 -6.15 -3.74
N TYR A 191 2.01 -5.87 -3.63
CA TYR A 191 1.18 -5.36 -4.71
C TYR A 191 0.22 -4.32 -4.16
N TYR A 192 -0.02 -3.25 -4.91
CA TYR A 192 -1.19 -2.41 -4.66
C TYR A 192 -2.46 -3.22 -4.92
N ILE A 193 -3.56 -2.86 -4.25
CA ILE A 193 -4.86 -3.53 -4.40
C ILE A 193 -5.37 -3.55 -5.86
N GLY A 194 -4.79 -2.71 -6.72
CA GLY A 194 -5.03 -2.65 -8.15
C GLY A 194 -4.42 -3.77 -9.00
N GLY A 195 -3.51 -4.59 -8.47
CA GLY A 195 -2.90 -5.70 -9.21
C GLY A 195 -1.42 -5.55 -9.56
N GLY A 196 -0.86 -4.35 -9.43
CA GLY A 196 0.51 -4.05 -9.86
C GLY A 196 1.36 -3.40 -8.78
N GLN A 197 2.57 -3.04 -9.17
CA GLN A 197 3.53 -2.30 -8.34
C GLN A 197 3.15 -0.82 -8.22
N ASN A 198 2.11 -0.36 -8.94
CA ASN A 198 1.59 1.00 -8.89
C ASN A 198 0.12 1.06 -8.46
N PRO A 199 -0.30 2.14 -7.78
CA PRO A 199 -1.70 2.44 -7.56
C PRO A 199 -2.47 2.52 -8.89
N THR A 200 -3.66 1.93 -8.96
CA THR A 200 -4.58 2.16 -10.09
C THR A 200 -5.47 3.37 -9.81
N LYS A 201 -6.29 3.81 -10.76
CA LYS A 201 -7.33 4.81 -10.45
C LYS A 201 -8.47 4.17 -9.65
N GLY A 202 -8.85 4.82 -8.55
CA GLY A 202 -10.02 4.50 -7.74
C GLY A 202 -9.81 3.36 -6.72
N ALA A 203 -10.53 3.48 -5.61
CA ALA A 203 -10.52 2.51 -4.53
C ALA A 203 -11.06 1.13 -4.97
N ARG A 204 -10.45 0.05 -4.44
CA ARG A 204 -10.91 -1.34 -4.66
C ARG A 204 -11.21 -2.02 -3.32
N PRO A 205 -12.43 -1.85 -2.77
CA PRO A 205 -12.79 -2.41 -1.47
C PRO A 205 -12.81 -3.93 -1.47
N LYS A 206 -13.01 -4.57 -2.62
CA LYS A 206 -13.03 -6.03 -2.77
C LYS A 206 -12.16 -6.42 -3.94
N GLY A 207 -11.42 -7.50 -3.77
CA GLY A 207 -10.57 -8.02 -4.83
C GLY A 207 -9.79 -9.24 -4.43
N THR A 208 -8.96 -9.68 -5.37
CA THR A 208 -8.02 -10.78 -5.19
C THR A 208 -6.68 -10.45 -5.82
N LEU A 209 -5.59 -10.85 -5.19
CA LEU A 209 -4.23 -10.76 -5.72
C LEU A 209 -3.57 -12.11 -5.62
N THR A 210 -2.80 -12.50 -6.63
CA THR A 210 -2.04 -13.75 -6.61
C THR A 210 -0.56 -13.43 -6.53
N PHE A 211 0.06 -13.84 -5.44
CA PHE A 211 1.48 -13.69 -5.20
C PHE A 211 2.21 -14.95 -5.65
N ARG A 212 3.34 -14.76 -6.32
CA ARG A 212 4.37 -15.81 -6.37
C ARG A 212 5.01 -15.89 -4.99
N SER A 213 5.32 -17.11 -4.55
CA SER A 213 5.78 -17.35 -3.18
C SER A 213 7.05 -18.20 -3.21
N PHE A 214 8.17 -17.58 -3.56
CA PHE A 214 9.50 -18.19 -3.54
C PHE A 214 10.17 -18.03 -2.18
N LEU A 215 9.45 -18.43 -1.15
CA LEU A 215 9.80 -18.18 0.24
C LEU A 215 10.48 -19.40 0.87
N PRO A 216 11.53 -19.23 1.69
CA PRO A 216 12.08 -20.29 2.50
C PRO A 216 11.05 -20.89 3.46
N LYS A 217 11.31 -22.10 3.94
CA LYS A 217 10.48 -22.73 4.98
C LYS A 217 10.38 -21.82 6.20
N GLY A 218 9.18 -21.50 6.65
CA GLY A 218 8.96 -20.61 7.77
C GLY A 218 7.51 -20.14 7.90
N GLU A 219 7.29 -19.27 8.89
CA GLU A 219 6.00 -18.62 9.11
C GLU A 219 6.02 -17.21 8.53
N TYR A 220 4.96 -16.86 7.82
CA TYR A 220 4.78 -15.58 7.13
C TYR A 220 3.40 -15.02 7.41
N GLU A 221 3.20 -13.75 7.08
CA GLU A 221 1.93 -13.05 7.18
C GLU A 221 1.70 -12.24 5.91
N TYR A 222 0.48 -12.30 5.39
CA TYR A 222 -0.01 -11.35 4.40
C TYR A 222 -0.71 -10.23 5.16
N ARG A 223 -0.31 -8.99 4.90
CA ARG A 223 -0.87 -7.82 5.60
C ARG A 223 -1.49 -6.87 4.59
N TYR A 224 -2.69 -6.38 4.89
CA TYR A 224 -3.34 -5.28 4.18
C TYR A 224 -2.90 -3.97 4.84
N LEU A 225 -2.31 -3.06 4.09
CA LEU A 225 -1.78 -1.79 4.57
C LEU A 225 -2.44 -0.62 3.84
N VAL A 226 -2.52 0.52 4.52
CA VAL A 226 -3.31 1.67 4.06
C VAL A 226 -2.44 2.81 3.55
N ASN A 227 -2.90 3.53 2.52
CA ASN A 227 -2.32 4.80 2.07
C ASN A 227 -0.79 4.77 1.80
N LYS A 228 -0.23 3.69 1.25
CA LYS A 228 1.22 3.52 1.05
C LYS A 228 2.05 3.60 2.36
N ARG A 229 1.40 3.59 3.52
CA ARG A 229 2.05 3.65 4.84
C ARG A 229 2.36 2.25 5.33
N PHE A 230 3.35 2.15 6.21
CA PHE A 230 3.67 0.92 6.95
C PHE A 230 2.74 0.72 8.16
N PHE A 231 1.43 0.84 7.93
CA PHE A 231 0.39 0.63 8.92
C PHE A 231 -0.57 -0.45 8.43
N ASP A 232 -0.55 -1.61 9.09
CA ASP A 232 -1.37 -2.76 8.71
C ASP A 232 -2.75 -2.69 9.38
N ALA A 233 -3.78 -2.88 8.57
CA ALA A 233 -5.17 -2.87 8.98
C ALA A 233 -5.72 -4.28 9.25
N MET A 234 -5.21 -5.28 8.50
CA MET A 234 -5.55 -6.70 8.64
C MET A 234 -4.32 -7.57 8.35
N ARG A 235 -4.29 -8.77 8.92
CA ARG A 235 -3.23 -9.75 8.67
C ARG A 235 -3.77 -11.18 8.64
N VAL A 236 -3.18 -12.03 7.81
CA VAL A 236 -3.52 -13.47 7.71
C VAL A 236 -2.23 -14.28 7.67
N PRO A 237 -2.08 -15.33 8.50
CA PRO A 237 -0.87 -16.14 8.55
C PRO A 237 -0.76 -17.14 7.40
N LEU A 238 0.48 -17.45 7.01
CA LEU A 238 0.85 -18.48 6.04
C LEU A 238 2.04 -19.29 6.56
N THR A 239 1.96 -20.62 6.53
CA THR A 239 3.11 -21.50 6.75
C THR A 239 3.69 -21.99 5.42
N VAL A 240 4.97 -21.74 5.19
CA VAL A 240 5.71 -22.34 4.08
C VAL A 240 6.40 -23.60 4.59
N THR A 241 5.97 -24.75 4.06
CA THR A 241 6.33 -26.08 4.60
C THR A 241 7.67 -26.62 4.10
N LYS A 242 8.12 -26.15 2.93
CA LYS A 242 9.38 -26.52 2.26
C LYS A 242 9.94 -25.30 1.55
N GLY A 243 11.25 -25.11 1.58
CA GLY A 243 11.97 -24.11 0.79
C GLY A 243 12.66 -24.73 -0.42
N SER A 244 13.32 -23.91 -1.24
CA SER A 244 14.15 -24.37 -2.37
C SER A 244 15.27 -25.32 -1.89
N GLN A 245 15.71 -26.19 -2.79
CA GLN A 245 16.92 -27.00 -2.62
C GLN A 245 18.04 -26.56 -3.57
N ASP A 246 17.77 -25.54 -4.40
CA ASP A 246 18.72 -25.03 -5.38
C ASP A 246 19.78 -24.15 -4.71
N LYS A 247 20.92 -23.99 -5.37
CA LYS A 247 21.98 -23.08 -4.92
C LYS A 247 21.47 -21.64 -4.89
N GLU A 248 22.01 -20.81 -4.00
CA GLU A 248 21.61 -19.41 -3.83
C GLU A 248 21.62 -18.64 -5.16
N TRP A 249 22.69 -18.80 -5.94
CA TRP A 249 22.82 -18.08 -7.22
C TRP A 249 21.84 -18.56 -8.28
N VAL A 250 21.50 -19.86 -8.29
CA VAL A 250 20.48 -20.42 -9.20
C VAL A 250 19.13 -19.81 -8.88
N GLN A 251 18.80 -19.73 -7.58
CA GLN A 251 17.59 -19.07 -7.09
C GLN A 251 17.54 -17.60 -7.54
N VAL A 252 18.61 -16.83 -7.34
CA VAL A 252 18.65 -15.42 -7.78
C VAL A 252 18.41 -15.29 -9.29
N TYR A 253 19.12 -16.07 -10.11
CA TYR A 253 19.02 -15.97 -11.58
C TYR A 253 17.64 -16.39 -12.08
N HIS A 254 17.09 -17.48 -11.53
CA HIS A 254 15.75 -17.93 -11.86
C HIS A 254 14.70 -16.87 -11.49
N GLY A 255 14.82 -16.28 -10.30
CA GLY A 255 13.96 -15.18 -9.86
C GLY A 255 14.02 -14.01 -10.82
N ILE A 256 15.21 -13.56 -11.22
CA ILE A 256 15.39 -12.45 -12.16
C ILE A 256 14.74 -12.76 -13.51
N ALA A 257 14.94 -13.95 -14.06
CA ALA A 257 14.29 -14.37 -15.29
C ALA A 257 12.76 -14.33 -15.19
N ILE A 258 12.18 -14.84 -14.10
CA ILE A 258 10.74 -14.78 -13.86
C ILE A 258 10.25 -13.32 -13.75
N GLY A 259 11.00 -12.45 -13.08
CA GLY A 259 10.68 -11.02 -12.95
C GLY A 259 10.69 -10.28 -14.29
N LEU A 260 11.54 -10.74 -15.22
CA LEU A 260 11.61 -10.29 -16.61
C LEU A 260 10.58 -10.97 -17.54
N GLY A 261 9.71 -11.83 -16.99
CA GLY A 261 8.67 -12.52 -17.75
C GLY A 261 9.12 -13.76 -18.53
N LYS A 262 10.33 -14.30 -18.26
CA LYS A 262 10.78 -15.58 -18.82
C LYS A 262 10.64 -16.70 -17.79
N GLU A 263 9.80 -17.66 -18.14
CA GLU A 263 9.59 -18.87 -17.35
C GLU A 263 10.49 -20.00 -17.87
N ASN A 264 11.01 -20.85 -16.98
CA ASN A 264 11.73 -22.10 -17.29
C ASN A 264 13.18 -21.99 -17.81
N VAL A 265 13.89 -20.90 -17.54
CA VAL A 265 15.34 -20.82 -17.85
C VAL A 265 16.14 -21.65 -16.84
N SER A 266 16.92 -22.64 -17.30
CA SER A 266 17.72 -23.54 -16.46
C SER A 266 19.19 -23.10 -16.38
N PHE A 267 19.48 -22.08 -15.56
CA PHE A 267 20.83 -21.52 -15.44
C PHE A 267 21.90 -22.50 -14.95
N ASP A 268 21.51 -23.51 -14.17
CA ASP A 268 22.39 -24.56 -13.64
C ASP A 268 23.05 -25.44 -14.71
N LYS A 269 22.51 -25.42 -15.94
CA LYS A 269 23.03 -26.20 -17.08
C LYS A 269 24.03 -25.45 -17.95
N CYS A 270 24.01 -24.12 -17.89
CA CYS A 270 24.76 -23.23 -18.78
C CYS A 270 25.75 -22.32 -18.05
N VAL A 271 25.62 -22.19 -16.72
CA VAL A 271 26.53 -21.38 -15.88
C VAL A 271 27.25 -22.28 -14.88
N GLU A 272 28.57 -22.17 -14.81
CA GLU A 272 29.39 -22.98 -13.89
C GLU A 272 29.28 -22.52 -12.43
N ASP A 273 29.39 -21.21 -12.18
CA ASP A 273 29.27 -20.60 -10.85
C ASP A 273 28.75 -19.15 -10.92
N GLY A 274 27.78 -18.83 -10.07
CA GLY A 274 27.19 -17.50 -9.90
C GLY A 274 27.30 -16.94 -8.48
N ASN A 275 28.06 -17.59 -7.57
CA ASN A 275 28.16 -17.18 -6.17
C ASN A 275 28.63 -15.73 -6.00
N GLN A 276 29.60 -15.30 -6.82
CA GLN A 276 30.12 -13.93 -6.77
C GLN A 276 29.01 -12.90 -7.01
N THR A 277 28.05 -13.19 -7.89
CA THR A 277 26.92 -12.30 -8.18
C THR A 277 26.04 -12.10 -6.96
N VAL A 278 25.77 -13.18 -6.21
CA VAL A 278 24.99 -13.14 -4.97
C VAL A 278 25.70 -12.29 -3.93
N GLU A 279 27.00 -12.51 -3.73
CA GLU A 279 27.81 -11.72 -2.78
C GLU A 279 27.89 -10.24 -3.19
N THR A 280 27.92 -9.96 -4.49
CA THR A 280 27.92 -8.59 -5.01
C THR A 280 26.59 -7.88 -4.72
N PHE A 281 25.45 -8.57 -4.86
CA PHE A 281 24.15 -8.02 -4.45
C PHE A 281 24.05 -7.80 -2.94
N LYS A 282 24.53 -8.77 -2.12
CA LYS A 282 24.58 -8.61 -0.65
C LYS A 282 25.37 -7.36 -0.27
N ALA A 283 26.56 -7.17 -0.86
CA ALA A 283 27.40 -6.00 -0.65
C ALA A 283 26.73 -4.70 -1.15
N ALA A 284 25.98 -4.76 -2.25
CA ALA A 284 25.24 -3.61 -2.77
C ALA A 284 24.16 -3.15 -1.78
N PHE A 285 23.35 -4.08 -1.27
CA PHE A 285 22.31 -3.78 -0.28
C PHE A 285 22.90 -3.27 1.03
N GLU A 286 24.01 -3.83 1.49
CA GLU A 286 24.73 -3.32 2.66
C GLU A 286 25.25 -1.90 2.43
N ALA A 287 25.77 -1.59 1.24
CA ALA A 287 26.19 -0.23 0.91
C ALA A 287 25.01 0.76 0.97
N PHE A 288 23.84 0.38 0.44
CA PHE A 288 22.63 1.21 0.52
C PHE A 288 22.15 1.43 1.96
N ASP A 289 22.13 0.38 2.79
CA ASP A 289 21.79 0.48 4.21
C ASP A 289 22.74 1.44 4.95
N ASN A 290 24.02 1.47 4.55
CA ASN A 290 25.05 2.37 5.06
C ASN A 290 25.08 3.76 4.37
N ARG A 291 24.07 4.09 3.55
CA ARG A 291 23.96 5.36 2.79
C ARG A 291 25.10 5.60 1.78
N GLN A 292 25.81 4.55 1.39
CA GLN A 292 26.86 4.59 0.37
C GLN A 292 26.25 4.37 -1.02
N VAL A 293 25.38 5.30 -1.44
CA VAL A 293 24.54 5.15 -2.66
C VAL A 293 25.38 4.86 -3.90
N TRP A 294 26.45 5.61 -4.14
CA TRP A 294 27.34 5.41 -5.29
C TRP A 294 28.00 4.03 -5.31
N ARG A 295 28.45 3.55 -4.15
CA ARG A 295 29.05 2.22 -4.03
C ARG A 295 28.01 1.12 -4.29
N GLY A 296 26.81 1.29 -3.73
CA GLY A 296 25.70 0.37 -3.96
C GLY A 296 25.34 0.27 -5.45
N MET A 297 25.20 1.42 -6.14
CA MET A 297 24.92 1.46 -7.58
C MET A 297 26.01 0.79 -8.41
N GLN A 298 27.29 1.00 -8.07
CA GLN A 298 28.41 0.38 -8.78
C GLN A 298 28.36 -1.15 -8.66
N LEU A 299 28.08 -1.65 -7.45
CA LEU A 299 27.94 -3.08 -7.18
C LEU A 299 26.72 -3.68 -7.90
N VAL A 300 25.60 -2.96 -7.97
CA VAL A 300 24.43 -3.38 -8.78
C VAL A 300 24.83 -3.49 -10.25
N GLY A 301 25.49 -2.49 -10.82
CA GLY A 301 25.96 -2.53 -12.21
C GLY A 301 26.89 -3.73 -12.48
N GLN A 302 27.81 -4.02 -11.55
CA GLN A 302 28.68 -5.20 -11.64
C GLN A 302 27.87 -6.51 -11.60
N ALA A 303 26.92 -6.65 -10.68
CA ALA A 303 26.08 -7.84 -10.58
C ALA A 303 25.21 -8.03 -11.84
N LEU A 304 24.66 -6.95 -12.40
CA LEU A 304 23.90 -6.98 -13.66
C LEU A 304 24.76 -7.43 -14.84
N MET A 305 26.03 -7.02 -14.89
CA MET A 305 26.97 -7.47 -15.92
C MET A 305 27.26 -8.98 -15.82
N ASP A 306 27.33 -9.52 -14.61
CA ASP A 306 27.49 -10.97 -14.39
C ASP A 306 26.22 -11.74 -14.78
N ILE A 307 25.03 -11.16 -14.53
CA ILE A 307 23.75 -11.72 -14.99
C ILE A 307 23.67 -11.70 -16.51
N TYR A 308 24.05 -10.61 -17.18
CA TYR A 308 24.09 -10.52 -18.64
C TYR A 308 24.87 -11.71 -19.24
N LYS A 309 26.10 -11.94 -18.76
CA LYS A 309 26.95 -13.05 -19.23
C LYS A 309 26.30 -14.40 -18.99
N ALA A 310 25.61 -14.56 -17.86
CA ALA A 310 24.88 -15.79 -17.55
C ALA A 310 23.71 -16.01 -18.53
N PHE A 311 22.94 -14.98 -18.86
CA PHE A 311 21.85 -15.07 -19.84
C PHE A 311 22.38 -15.39 -21.24
N GLU A 312 23.48 -14.76 -21.66
CA GLU A 312 24.13 -15.05 -22.95
C GLU A 312 24.62 -16.50 -23.03
N ALA A 313 25.26 -16.99 -21.96
CA ALA A 313 25.71 -18.39 -21.87
C ALA A 313 24.55 -19.40 -21.94
N CYS A 314 23.34 -18.97 -21.56
CA CYS A 314 22.11 -19.77 -21.63
C CYS A 314 21.28 -19.52 -22.90
N GLU A 315 21.85 -18.87 -23.92
CA GLU A 315 21.23 -18.57 -25.21
C GLU A 315 20.02 -17.60 -25.14
N GLU A 316 19.81 -16.91 -24.01
CA GLU A 316 18.78 -15.88 -23.82
C GLU A 316 19.27 -14.49 -24.28
N THR A 317 19.48 -14.36 -25.59
CA THR A 317 20.18 -13.21 -26.21
C THR A 317 19.39 -11.91 -26.24
N GLU A 318 18.05 -11.95 -26.29
CA GLU A 318 17.20 -10.77 -26.34
C GLU A 318 17.32 -9.93 -25.05
N ILE A 319 17.11 -10.58 -23.91
CA ILE A 319 17.23 -9.95 -22.59
C ILE A 319 18.68 -9.59 -22.28
N ALA A 320 19.63 -10.46 -22.66
CA ALA A 320 21.06 -10.22 -22.41
C ALA A 320 21.49 -8.85 -22.96
N LYS A 321 21.06 -8.49 -24.18
CA LYS A 321 21.42 -7.21 -24.79
C LYS A 321 20.87 -5.99 -24.03
N GLU A 322 19.65 -6.09 -23.53
CA GLU A 322 19.03 -5.00 -22.75
C GLU A 322 19.66 -4.86 -21.36
N LEU A 323 20.01 -5.99 -20.73
CA LEU A 323 20.79 -6.02 -19.49
C LEU A 323 22.19 -5.41 -19.65
N GLU A 324 22.89 -5.72 -20.74
CA GLU A 324 24.22 -5.18 -21.02
C GLU A 324 24.19 -3.64 -21.10
N LYS A 325 23.19 -3.09 -21.81
CA LYS A 325 22.99 -1.65 -21.92
C LYS A 325 22.78 -1.03 -20.54
N LEU A 326 21.81 -1.55 -19.78
CA LEU A 326 21.48 -1.05 -18.45
C LEU A 326 22.69 -1.13 -17.51
N ALA A 327 23.37 -2.28 -17.45
CA ALA A 327 24.55 -2.48 -16.61
C ALA A 327 25.69 -1.50 -16.96
N THR A 328 25.91 -1.26 -18.26
CA THR A 328 26.93 -0.32 -18.74
C THR A 328 26.61 1.11 -18.32
N ASP A 329 25.35 1.54 -18.44
CA ASP A 329 24.92 2.89 -18.05
C ASP A 329 25.05 3.11 -16.54
N PHE A 330 24.73 2.11 -15.72
CA PHE A 330 24.96 2.13 -14.26
C PHE A 330 26.44 2.28 -13.91
N ILE A 331 27.32 1.47 -14.52
CA ILE A 331 28.77 1.51 -14.25
C ILE A 331 29.35 2.88 -14.64
N LYS A 332 29.06 3.37 -15.85
CA LYS A 332 29.58 4.66 -16.34
C LYS A 332 29.15 5.84 -15.47
N CYS A 333 27.91 5.86 -14.99
CA CYS A 333 27.47 6.93 -14.11
C CYS A 333 28.27 6.96 -12.79
N THR A 334 28.58 5.80 -12.23
CA THR A 334 29.39 5.75 -10.99
C THR A 334 30.84 6.21 -11.18
N GLU A 335 31.32 6.32 -12.42
CA GLU A 335 32.67 6.77 -12.79
C GLU A 335 32.74 8.24 -13.24
N SER A 336 31.69 9.03 -13.01
CA SER A 336 31.55 10.47 -13.36
C SER A 336 31.04 10.77 -14.78
N ASP A 337 30.54 9.77 -15.52
CA ASP A 337 29.84 9.98 -16.80
C ASP A 337 28.37 9.54 -16.67
N CYS A 338 27.57 10.38 -16.00
CA CYS A 338 26.15 10.15 -15.79
C CYS A 338 25.27 10.71 -16.91
N VAL A 339 25.78 11.11 -18.08
CA VAL A 339 24.94 11.81 -19.08
C VAL A 339 23.75 10.93 -19.50
N ASN A 340 23.99 9.65 -19.79
CA ASN A 340 22.91 8.71 -20.14
C ASN A 340 22.00 8.42 -18.94
N PHE A 341 22.59 8.07 -17.79
CA PHE A 341 21.84 7.78 -16.56
C PHE A 341 21.00 8.97 -16.08
N ALA A 342 21.49 10.20 -16.22
CA ALA A 342 20.78 11.41 -15.80
C ALA A 342 19.64 11.78 -16.75
N ILE A 343 19.75 11.47 -18.05
CA ILE A 343 18.61 11.59 -18.97
C ILE A 343 17.53 10.58 -18.57
N ASP A 344 17.92 9.34 -18.27
CA ASP A 344 17.00 8.33 -17.73
C ASP A 344 16.43 8.74 -16.35
N THR A 345 17.23 9.40 -15.49
CA THR A 345 16.79 9.90 -14.16
C THR A 345 15.84 11.09 -14.25
N VAL A 346 15.91 11.93 -15.29
CA VAL A 346 14.94 13.02 -15.51
C VAL A 346 13.58 12.45 -15.88
N GLU A 347 13.54 11.32 -16.59
CA GLU A 347 12.32 10.52 -16.75
C GLU A 347 11.92 9.82 -15.45
N GLU A 348 12.87 9.35 -14.61
CA GLU A 348 12.56 8.87 -13.25
C GLU A 348 11.94 9.95 -12.35
N LEU A 349 12.33 11.22 -12.49
CA LEU A 349 11.67 12.31 -11.77
C LEU A 349 10.24 12.55 -12.26
N LEU A 350 9.97 12.42 -13.57
CA LEU A 350 8.61 12.42 -14.10
C LEU A 350 7.81 11.22 -13.56
N ILE A 351 8.41 10.04 -13.46
CA ILE A 351 7.81 8.85 -12.85
C ILE A 351 7.46 9.07 -11.37
N LEU A 352 8.34 9.74 -10.62
CA LEU A 352 8.20 10.00 -9.20
C LEU A 352 7.18 11.11 -8.91
N PHE A 353 7.05 12.09 -9.81
CA PHE A 353 6.05 13.17 -9.72
C PHE A 353 4.68 12.79 -10.30
N GLU A 354 4.63 11.94 -11.33
CA GLU A 354 3.39 11.46 -11.97
C GLU A 354 2.91 10.10 -11.42
N ASN A 355 3.62 9.52 -10.44
CA ASN A 355 3.29 8.24 -9.80
C ASN A 355 3.21 7.05 -10.79
N ILE A 356 4.02 7.07 -11.87
CA ILE A 356 3.90 6.12 -12.97
C ILE A 356 4.53 4.75 -12.64
N TYR A 357 5.64 4.71 -11.88
CA TYR A 357 6.36 3.48 -11.48
C TYR A 357 7.00 3.58 -10.08
N GLU A 358 6.58 2.73 -9.14
CA GLU A 358 7.15 2.58 -7.79
C GLU A 358 8.20 1.48 -7.75
N ILE A 359 9.43 1.82 -8.13
CA ILE A 359 10.58 0.91 -8.11
C ILE A 359 11.16 0.71 -6.69
N TYR A 360 11.00 1.69 -5.79
CA TYR A 360 11.51 1.61 -4.42
C TYR A 360 10.90 0.46 -3.64
N GLY A 361 9.64 0.14 -3.94
CA GLY A 361 8.93 -0.97 -3.36
C GLY A 361 9.70 -2.28 -3.56
N ASP A 362 10.06 -2.56 -4.81
CA ASP A 362 10.75 -3.79 -5.21
C ASP A 362 12.22 -3.82 -4.80
N ILE A 363 12.93 -2.69 -4.87
CA ILE A 363 14.31 -2.60 -4.35
C ILE A 363 14.35 -2.98 -2.87
N LYS A 364 13.39 -2.49 -2.10
CA LYS A 364 13.28 -2.80 -0.67
C LYS A 364 12.87 -4.25 -0.41
N GLY A 365 11.93 -4.79 -1.20
CA GLY A 365 11.58 -6.21 -1.18
C GLY A 365 12.80 -7.11 -1.48
N ALA A 366 13.59 -6.75 -2.49
CA ALA A 366 14.83 -7.42 -2.85
C ALA A 366 15.87 -7.37 -1.71
N SER A 367 16.10 -6.21 -1.10
CA SER A 367 17.01 -6.11 0.05
C SER A 367 16.56 -6.99 1.23
N ASN A 368 15.26 -6.95 1.57
CA ASN A 368 14.72 -7.70 2.71
C ASN A 368 14.73 -9.21 2.48
N THR A 369 14.48 -9.68 1.26
CA THR A 369 14.52 -11.11 0.89
C THR A 369 15.91 -11.70 1.07
N PHE A 370 16.97 -10.99 0.68
CA PHE A 370 18.35 -11.42 0.90
C PHE A 370 18.70 -11.53 2.38
N LYS A 371 18.10 -10.70 3.25
CA LYS A 371 18.27 -10.76 4.71
C LYS A 371 17.57 -11.96 5.38
N VAL A 372 16.73 -12.69 4.63
CA VAL A 372 16.02 -13.90 5.10
C VAL A 372 16.21 -15.08 4.17
N ASP A 373 17.28 -15.07 3.35
CA ASP A 373 17.64 -16.14 2.42
C ASP A 373 16.55 -16.52 1.39
N ALA A 374 15.62 -15.60 1.11
CA ALA A 374 14.58 -15.76 0.10
C ALA A 374 15.08 -15.36 -1.29
N TYR A 375 16.20 -15.96 -1.72
CA TYR A 375 16.98 -15.50 -2.86
C TYR A 375 16.22 -15.46 -4.19
N GLU A 376 15.35 -16.44 -4.47
CA GLU A 376 14.53 -16.42 -5.69
C GLU A 376 13.43 -15.36 -5.64
N GLN A 377 12.84 -15.11 -4.47
CA GLN A 377 11.92 -13.98 -4.29
C GLN A 377 12.65 -12.64 -4.47
N GLY A 378 13.89 -12.54 -3.98
CA GLY A 378 14.73 -11.36 -4.17
C GLY A 378 15.10 -11.15 -5.63
N GLY A 379 15.48 -12.23 -6.33
CA GLY A 379 15.69 -12.21 -7.77
C GLY A 379 14.43 -11.77 -8.52
N PHE A 380 13.25 -12.25 -8.13
CA PHE A 380 11.97 -11.85 -8.73
C PHE A 380 11.71 -10.34 -8.58
N CYS A 381 11.95 -9.77 -7.39
CA CYS A 381 11.86 -8.34 -7.17
C CYS A 381 12.88 -7.56 -8.04
N ILE A 382 14.13 -8.02 -8.11
CA ILE A 382 15.17 -7.41 -8.96
C ILE A 382 14.74 -7.45 -10.43
N GLY A 383 14.25 -8.59 -10.91
CA GLY A 383 13.78 -8.75 -12.29
C GLY A 383 12.64 -7.79 -12.64
N ARG A 384 11.70 -7.54 -11.72
CA ARG A 384 10.64 -6.53 -11.92
C ARG A 384 11.20 -5.11 -12.03
N VAL A 385 12.20 -4.75 -11.21
CA VAL A 385 12.88 -3.44 -11.31
C VAL A 385 13.53 -3.29 -12.68
N ILE A 386 14.29 -4.30 -13.11
CA ILE A 386 14.96 -4.30 -14.41
C ILE A 386 13.92 -4.19 -15.54
N ALA A 387 12.82 -4.93 -15.49
CA ALA A 387 11.76 -4.88 -16.49
C ALA A 387 11.17 -3.46 -16.62
N VAL A 388 10.97 -2.76 -15.50
CA VAL A 388 10.53 -1.36 -15.51
C VAL A 388 11.57 -0.49 -16.21
N CYS A 389 12.84 -0.56 -15.80
CA CYS A 389 13.93 0.22 -16.41
C CYS A 389 14.04 -0.02 -17.93
N MET A 390 13.83 -1.25 -18.39
CA MET A 390 13.85 -1.61 -19.81
C MET A 390 12.64 -1.09 -20.59
N SER A 391 11.50 -0.90 -19.92
CA SER A 391 10.27 -0.41 -20.55
C SER A 391 10.18 1.10 -20.69
N LEU A 392 11.16 1.84 -20.15
CA LEU A 392 11.19 3.29 -20.23
C LEU A 392 11.43 3.75 -21.68
N PRO A 393 10.71 4.79 -22.14
CA PRO A 393 10.89 5.30 -23.50
C PRO A 393 12.34 5.75 -23.73
N VAL A 394 12.90 5.45 -24.90
CA VAL A 394 14.24 5.94 -25.26
C VAL A 394 14.11 7.42 -25.66
N PRO A 395 14.96 8.33 -25.14
CA PRO A 395 14.90 9.74 -25.46
C PRO A 395 15.03 9.98 -26.98
N HIS A 396 14.14 10.82 -27.52
CA HIS A 396 14.16 11.28 -28.92
C HIS A 396 15.06 12.49 -29.13
#